data_AF-A0A2G5UTX3-F1
#
_entry.id   AF-A0A2G5UTX3-F1
#
_cell.length_a   1.000
_cell.length_b   1.000
_cell.length_c   1.000
_cell.angle_alpha   90.00
_cell.angle_beta   90.00
_cell.angle_gamma   90.00
#
_symmetry.space_group_name_H-M   'P 1'
#
loop_
_entity.id
_entity.type
_entity.pdbx_description
1 polymer ?
#
loop_
_entity_poly.entity_id
_entity_poly.type
_entity_poly.pdbx_seq_one_letter_code
_entity_poly.pdbx_strand_id
1 'polypeptide(L)'
;MVVGHDLSAMIALLVSRLEKLKLPNWSRISRLKRSINIGKLGHSKSGQWELTAGRMMLDSKLAAMELVKSRSFDLTELSQQILGTNRREMYANEISTLYSDSKDLISLINWSWHDSLLSVRIVVRLNDLPLYMQISQIVGGITSRTMMGGRAERNEYLLLHAFEKADLIAPDKYSAFENKKQKEQQVKEEGDEKKTGKAQYSGGLVLEPKKGLYKTLILLLDFNSLYPSIIQEYNICYTTLVYSKDSDEQLSVPQNTDVEGVLPREIRKLVECRRDVKALMKTEK
;
A
#
# COMPACT_ATOMS: atom_id res chain seq x y z
N MET A 1 2.82 3.78 -18.92
CA MET A 1 2.16 3.16 -17.76
C MET A 1 1.53 1.86 -18.22
N VAL A 2 1.47 0.84 -17.38
CA VAL A 2 0.81 -0.45 -17.65
C VAL A 2 -0.32 -0.60 -16.65
N VAL A 3 -1.52 -0.91 -17.11
CA VAL A 3 -2.72 -1.06 -16.27
C VAL A 3 -3.25 -2.48 -16.44
N GLY A 4 -3.73 -3.09 -15.37
CA GLY A 4 -4.36 -4.41 -15.42
C GLY A 4 -4.88 -4.85 -14.06
N HIS A 5 -5.15 -6.14 -13.92
CA HIS A 5 -5.71 -6.74 -12.71
C HIS A 5 -4.85 -7.91 -12.24
N ASP A 6 -4.28 -7.86 -11.04
CA ASP A 6 -3.30 -8.84 -10.57
C ASP A 6 -2.05 -8.90 -11.48
N LEU A 7 -1.49 -7.72 -11.74
CA LEU A 7 -0.36 -7.54 -12.64
C LEU A 7 0.90 -8.28 -12.15
N SER A 8 1.08 -8.42 -10.84
CA SER A 8 2.22 -9.16 -10.27
C SER A 8 2.21 -10.62 -10.72
N ALA A 9 1.05 -11.29 -10.63
CA ALA A 9 0.89 -12.66 -11.09
C ALA A 9 1.01 -12.77 -12.62
N MET A 10 0.38 -11.86 -13.36
CA MET A 10 0.45 -11.84 -14.83
C MET A 10 1.88 -11.68 -15.34
N ILE A 11 2.66 -10.77 -14.76
CA ILE A 11 4.05 -10.56 -15.17
C ILE A 11 4.92 -11.76 -14.83
N ALA A 12 4.73 -12.39 -13.67
CA ALA A 12 5.45 -13.61 -13.31
C ALA A 12 5.19 -14.74 -14.33
N LEU A 13 3.92 -14.91 -14.75
CA LEU A 13 3.56 -15.88 -15.78
C LEU A 13 4.16 -15.53 -17.14
N LEU A 14 4.08 -14.25 -17.55
CA LEU A 14 4.65 -13.77 -18.80
C LEU A 14 6.16 -14.04 -18.86
N VAL A 15 6.87 -13.76 -17.77
CA VAL A 15 8.31 -13.99 -17.65
C VAL A 15 8.67 -15.47 -17.76
N SER A 16 7.92 -16.35 -17.07
CA SER A 16 8.11 -17.79 -17.18
C SER A 16 7.92 -18.29 -18.63
N ARG A 17 6.95 -17.74 -19.35
CA ARG A 17 6.71 -18.08 -20.76
C ARG A 17 7.80 -17.55 -21.69
N LEU A 18 8.27 -16.33 -21.48
CA LEU A 18 9.38 -15.74 -22.26
C LEU A 18 10.66 -16.55 -22.10
N GLU A 19 10.94 -17.03 -20.87
CA GLU A 19 12.07 -17.90 -20.57
C GLU A 19 11.94 -19.24 -21.29
N LYS A 20 10.79 -19.91 -21.15
CA LYS A 20 10.53 -21.22 -21.77
C LYS A 20 10.60 -21.19 -23.29
N LEU A 21 10.09 -20.13 -23.93
CA LEU A 21 10.06 -19.97 -25.38
C LEU A 21 11.34 -19.33 -25.95
N LYS A 22 12.31 -18.96 -25.10
CA LYS A 22 13.58 -18.31 -25.48
C LYS A 22 13.38 -17.11 -26.40
N LEU A 23 12.38 -16.28 -26.11
CA LEU A 23 12.04 -15.14 -26.95
C LEU A 23 13.12 -14.04 -26.88
N PRO A 24 13.57 -13.49 -28.03
CA PRO A 24 14.55 -12.42 -28.05
C PRO A 24 13.95 -11.10 -27.53
N ASN A 25 14.81 -10.21 -27.01
CA ASN A 25 14.45 -8.84 -26.62
C ASN A 25 13.41 -8.69 -25.49
N TRP A 26 13.42 -9.56 -24.49
CA TRP A 26 12.54 -9.46 -23.31
C TRP A 26 12.64 -8.11 -22.57
N SER A 27 13.80 -7.45 -22.65
CA SER A 27 14.06 -6.16 -21.98
C SER A 27 13.14 -5.02 -22.42
N ARG A 28 12.44 -5.16 -23.57
CA ARG A 28 11.43 -4.21 -24.06
C ARG A 28 10.21 -4.03 -23.16
N ILE A 29 9.95 -4.99 -22.26
CA ILE A 29 8.92 -4.85 -21.22
C ILE A 29 9.24 -3.67 -20.31
N SER A 30 10.53 -3.44 -20.04
CA SER A 30 11.02 -2.25 -19.33
C SER A 30 11.37 -1.13 -20.32
N ARG A 31 11.83 0.02 -19.81
CA ARG A 31 12.53 1.04 -20.60
C ARG A 31 14.05 0.90 -20.57
N LEU A 32 14.57 -0.10 -19.85
CA LEU A 32 16.00 -0.33 -19.69
C LEU A 32 16.45 -1.50 -20.58
N LYS A 33 17.35 -1.23 -21.53
CA LYS A 33 17.95 -2.28 -22.34
C LYS A 33 18.84 -3.15 -21.46
N ARG A 34 18.58 -4.45 -21.44
CA ARG A 34 19.32 -5.43 -20.63
C ARG A 34 19.77 -6.62 -21.47
N SER A 35 20.96 -7.11 -21.15
CA SER A 35 21.58 -8.30 -21.74
C SER A 35 21.57 -9.51 -20.78
N ILE A 36 21.05 -9.34 -19.57
CA ILE A 36 21.00 -10.38 -18.54
C ILE A 36 19.90 -11.40 -18.89
N ASN A 37 20.09 -12.66 -18.47
CA ASN A 37 19.07 -13.69 -18.61
C ASN A 37 17.87 -13.41 -17.68
N ILE A 38 16.67 -13.54 -18.23
CA ILE A 38 15.42 -13.23 -17.53
C ILE A 38 15.22 -14.08 -16.26
N GLY A 39 15.68 -15.35 -16.26
CA GLY A 39 15.55 -16.26 -15.12
C GLY A 39 16.31 -15.83 -13.86
N LYS A 40 17.38 -15.02 -13.99
CA LYS A 40 18.09 -14.47 -12.82
C LYS A 40 17.30 -13.37 -12.11
N LEU A 41 16.36 -12.73 -12.82
CA LEU A 41 15.61 -11.58 -12.33
C LEU A 41 14.13 -11.91 -12.06
N GLY A 42 13.57 -12.82 -12.85
CA GLY A 42 12.13 -13.07 -12.95
C GLY A 42 11.47 -13.73 -11.76
N HIS A 43 12.22 -14.56 -11.02
CA HIS A 43 11.65 -15.41 -9.97
C HIS A 43 11.71 -14.78 -8.57
N SER A 44 12.37 -13.63 -8.40
CA SER A 44 12.37 -12.92 -7.13
C SER A 44 11.22 -11.91 -7.06
N LYS A 45 10.48 -11.90 -5.93
CA LYS A 45 9.52 -10.81 -5.62
C LYS A 45 10.20 -9.45 -5.60
N SER A 46 11.48 -9.39 -5.17
CA SER A 46 12.28 -8.16 -5.23
C SER A 46 12.75 -7.82 -6.64
N GLY A 47 12.70 -8.74 -7.61
CA GLY A 47 13.07 -8.48 -9.01
C GLY A 47 11.90 -7.98 -9.87
N GLN A 48 10.66 -8.03 -9.37
CA GLN A 48 9.49 -7.64 -10.16
C GLN A 48 9.48 -6.17 -10.56
N TRP A 49 9.92 -5.26 -9.67
CA TRP A 49 10.03 -3.84 -10.02
C TRP A 49 11.13 -3.59 -11.06
N GLU A 50 12.16 -4.43 -11.08
CA GLU A 50 13.21 -4.32 -12.08
C GLU A 50 12.69 -4.72 -13.46
N LEU A 51 11.85 -5.76 -13.57
CA LEU A 51 11.29 -6.22 -14.85
C LEU A 51 10.53 -5.14 -15.61
N THR A 52 9.88 -4.21 -14.90
CA THR A 52 9.11 -3.11 -15.48
C THR A 52 9.78 -1.75 -15.28
N ALA A 53 11.09 -1.73 -15.00
CA ALA A 53 11.85 -0.51 -14.73
C ALA A 53 11.58 0.59 -15.79
N GLY A 54 11.25 1.79 -15.32
CA GLY A 54 10.88 2.93 -16.17
C GLY A 54 9.43 2.93 -16.68
N ARG A 55 8.62 1.92 -16.34
CA ARG A 55 7.16 1.90 -16.61
C ARG A 55 6.40 1.77 -15.30
N MET A 56 5.61 2.79 -14.98
CA MET A 56 4.69 2.73 -13.84
C MET A 56 3.64 1.65 -14.08
N MET A 57 3.38 0.84 -13.06
CA MET A 57 2.35 -0.20 -13.05
C MET A 57 1.21 0.24 -12.15
N LEU A 58 -0.03 0.10 -12.65
CA LEU A 58 -1.24 0.38 -11.90
C LEU A 58 -2.09 -0.88 -11.88
N ASP A 59 -2.17 -1.51 -10.71
CA ASP A 59 -2.95 -2.72 -10.52
C ASP A 59 -4.28 -2.38 -9.88
N SER A 60 -5.37 -2.65 -10.62
CA SER A 60 -6.74 -2.47 -10.14
C SER A 60 -7.04 -3.25 -8.87
N LYS A 61 -6.42 -4.43 -8.69
CA LYS A 61 -6.61 -5.28 -7.51
C LYS A 61 -5.98 -4.65 -6.27
N LEU A 62 -4.72 -4.21 -6.37
CA LEU A 62 -4.03 -3.54 -5.27
C LEU A 62 -4.68 -2.20 -4.90
N ALA A 63 -5.10 -1.45 -5.90
CA ALA A 63 -5.82 -0.20 -5.69
C ALA A 63 -7.17 -0.44 -4.99
N ALA A 64 -7.95 -1.42 -5.45
CA ALA A 64 -9.19 -1.79 -4.79
C ALA A 64 -8.97 -2.26 -3.35
N MET A 65 -7.94 -3.05 -3.05
CA MET A 65 -7.58 -3.45 -1.68
C MET A 65 -7.29 -2.27 -0.77
N GLU A 66 -6.71 -1.20 -1.30
CA GLU A 66 -6.37 -0.01 -0.52
C GLU A 66 -7.58 0.91 -0.32
N LEU A 67 -8.43 1.06 -1.34
CA LEU A 67 -9.44 2.11 -1.43
C LEU A 67 -10.87 1.64 -1.13
N VAL A 68 -11.17 0.37 -1.35
CA VAL A 68 -12.53 -0.18 -1.25
C VAL A 68 -12.56 -1.36 -0.28
N LYS A 69 -13.63 -1.45 0.49
CA LYS A 69 -13.95 -2.64 1.27
C LYS A 69 -14.78 -3.58 0.39
N SER A 70 -14.22 -4.75 0.09
CA SER A 70 -14.90 -5.84 -0.60
C SER A 70 -14.65 -7.16 0.12
N ARG A 71 -15.51 -8.16 -0.14
CA ARG A 71 -15.32 -9.54 0.33
C ARG A 71 -14.23 -10.26 -0.47
N SER A 72 -14.20 -10.04 -1.79
CA SER A 72 -13.15 -10.52 -2.68
C SER A 72 -12.67 -9.39 -3.59
N PHE A 73 -11.40 -9.48 -3.98
CA PHE A 73 -10.76 -8.54 -4.90
C PHE A 73 -10.52 -9.17 -6.28
N ASP A 74 -11.30 -10.19 -6.64
CA ASP A 74 -11.30 -10.75 -7.98
C ASP A 74 -12.01 -9.82 -8.97
N LEU A 75 -11.63 -9.88 -10.24
CA LEU A 75 -12.17 -8.99 -11.27
C LEU A 75 -13.69 -9.08 -11.39
N THR A 76 -14.28 -10.26 -11.21
CA THR A 76 -15.75 -10.47 -11.28
C THR A 76 -16.48 -9.67 -10.21
N GLU A 77 -16.07 -9.83 -8.95
CA GLU A 77 -16.68 -9.14 -7.80
C GLU A 77 -16.47 -7.62 -7.90
N LEU A 78 -15.26 -7.18 -8.24
CA LEU A 78 -14.96 -5.75 -8.40
C LEU A 78 -15.74 -5.13 -9.55
N SER A 79 -15.92 -5.85 -10.66
CA SER A 79 -16.72 -5.36 -11.80
C SER A 79 -18.20 -5.20 -11.42
N GLN A 80 -18.74 -6.13 -10.63
CA GLN A 80 -20.11 -6.04 -10.16
C GLN A 80 -20.28 -4.93 -9.12
N GLN A 81 -19.41 -4.86 -8.11
CA GLN A 81 -19.52 -3.88 -7.03
C GLN A 81 -19.26 -2.44 -7.50
N ILE A 82 -18.24 -2.22 -8.34
CA ILE A 82 -17.79 -0.87 -8.71
C ILE A 82 -18.47 -0.39 -10.01
N LEU A 83 -18.65 -1.27 -11.00
CA LEU A 83 -19.17 -0.92 -12.32
C LEU A 83 -20.62 -1.37 -12.55
N GLY A 84 -21.19 -2.21 -11.68
CA GLY A 84 -22.53 -2.78 -11.87
C GLY A 84 -22.64 -3.72 -13.07
N THR A 85 -21.51 -4.24 -13.57
CA THR A 85 -21.45 -5.08 -14.77
C THR A 85 -21.17 -6.53 -14.40
N ASN A 86 -22.01 -7.44 -14.86
CA ASN A 86 -21.82 -8.87 -14.65
C ASN A 86 -20.78 -9.41 -15.64
N ARG A 87 -19.71 -9.99 -15.11
CA ARG A 87 -18.66 -10.67 -15.88
C ARG A 87 -18.86 -12.18 -15.79
N ARG A 88 -18.83 -12.88 -16.94
CA ARG A 88 -18.78 -14.35 -16.97
C ARG A 88 -17.35 -14.82 -16.69
N GLU A 89 -17.20 -15.71 -15.72
CA GLU A 89 -15.94 -16.42 -15.50
C GLU A 89 -15.77 -17.56 -16.49
N MET A 90 -14.54 -17.74 -16.97
CA MET A 90 -14.17 -18.83 -17.87
C MET A 90 -13.19 -19.76 -17.18
N TYR A 91 -13.45 -21.06 -17.29
CA TYR A 91 -12.62 -22.10 -16.71
C TYR A 91 -11.64 -22.66 -17.76
N ALA A 92 -10.49 -23.14 -17.29
CA ALA A 92 -9.40 -23.58 -18.18
C ALA A 92 -9.76 -24.77 -19.08
N ASN A 93 -10.71 -25.61 -18.66
CA ASN A 93 -11.23 -26.75 -19.43
C ASN A 93 -12.03 -26.31 -20.67
N GLU A 94 -12.75 -25.20 -20.59
CA GLU A 94 -13.57 -24.69 -21.70
C GLU A 94 -12.73 -24.12 -22.84
N ILE A 95 -11.51 -23.64 -22.52
CA ILE A 95 -10.63 -22.97 -23.48
C ILE A 95 -10.33 -23.89 -24.67
N SER A 96 -10.01 -25.17 -24.43
CA SER A 96 -9.64 -26.09 -25.53
C SER A 96 -10.76 -26.30 -26.54
N THR A 97 -12.01 -26.26 -26.09
CA THR A 97 -13.19 -26.45 -26.95
C THR A 97 -13.44 -25.22 -27.83
N LEU A 98 -13.19 -24.02 -27.30
CA LEU A 98 -13.40 -22.75 -28.02
C LEU A 98 -12.40 -22.50 -29.15
N TYR A 99 -11.31 -23.28 -29.23
CA TYR A 99 -10.38 -23.23 -30.36
C TYR A 99 -10.86 -24.03 -31.57
N SER A 100 -11.94 -24.81 -31.46
CA SER A 100 -12.43 -25.66 -32.55
C SER A 100 -13.19 -24.89 -33.63
N ASP A 101 -13.94 -23.84 -33.27
CA ASP A 101 -14.65 -22.98 -34.23
C ASP A 101 -14.10 -21.54 -34.22
N SER A 102 -14.08 -20.94 -35.40
CA SER A 102 -13.73 -19.54 -35.64
C SER A 102 -14.61 -18.56 -34.85
N LYS A 103 -15.92 -18.81 -34.75
CA LYS A 103 -16.86 -17.93 -34.03
C LYS A 103 -16.61 -17.96 -32.52
N ASP A 104 -16.33 -19.14 -32.00
CA ASP A 104 -16.01 -19.35 -30.59
C ASP A 104 -14.65 -18.74 -30.22
N LEU A 105 -13.67 -18.86 -31.12
CA LEU A 105 -12.36 -18.22 -30.95
C LEU A 105 -12.46 -16.68 -30.92
N ILE A 106 -13.27 -16.09 -31.81
CA ILE A 106 -13.54 -14.63 -31.79
C ILE A 106 -14.23 -14.24 -30.48
N SER A 107 -15.16 -15.06 -30.00
CA SER A 107 -15.83 -14.83 -28.71
C SER A 107 -14.85 -14.86 -27.53
N LEU A 108 -13.87 -15.78 -27.55
CA LEU A 108 -12.80 -15.85 -26.56
C LEU A 108 -11.88 -14.61 -26.60
N ILE A 109 -11.54 -14.13 -27.80
CA ILE A 109 -10.75 -12.90 -27.97
C ILE A 109 -11.52 -11.68 -27.42
N ASN A 110 -12.81 -11.57 -27.73
CA ASN A 110 -13.66 -10.50 -27.23
C ASN A 110 -13.79 -10.54 -25.71
N TRP A 111 -13.88 -11.74 -25.12
CA TRP A 111 -13.88 -11.91 -23.66
C TRP A 111 -12.57 -11.40 -23.02
N SER A 112 -11.41 -11.79 -23.57
CA SER A 112 -10.10 -11.32 -23.07
C SER A 112 -9.90 -9.82 -23.23
N TRP A 113 -10.38 -9.25 -24.34
CA TRP A 113 -10.42 -7.81 -24.56
C TRP A 113 -11.30 -7.10 -23.52
N HIS A 114 -12.47 -7.64 -23.23
CA HIS A 114 -13.39 -7.09 -22.24
C HIS A 114 -12.79 -7.08 -20.83
N ASP A 115 -12.09 -8.14 -20.42
CA ASP A 115 -11.39 -8.19 -19.12
C ASP A 115 -10.32 -7.10 -18.97
N SER A 116 -9.56 -6.86 -20.03
CA SER A 116 -8.58 -5.78 -20.07
C SER A 116 -9.25 -4.40 -19.94
N LEU A 117 -10.39 -4.22 -20.62
CA LEU A 117 -11.18 -3.00 -20.55
C LEU A 117 -11.80 -2.78 -19.15
N LEU A 118 -12.34 -3.83 -18.52
CA LEU A 118 -12.89 -3.77 -17.16
C LEU A 118 -11.84 -3.32 -16.15
N SER A 119 -10.62 -3.86 -16.25
CA SER A 119 -9.50 -3.47 -15.39
C SER A 119 -9.21 -1.96 -15.47
N VAL A 120 -9.22 -1.39 -16.68
CA VAL A 120 -9.04 0.06 -16.90
C VAL A 120 -10.22 0.85 -16.37
N ARG A 121 -11.46 0.40 -16.60
CA ARG A 121 -12.67 1.07 -16.12
C ARG A 121 -12.72 1.14 -14.59
N ILE A 122 -12.32 0.08 -13.89
CA ILE A 122 -12.23 0.08 -12.42
C ILE A 122 -11.28 1.18 -11.95
N VAL A 123 -10.07 1.24 -12.52
CA VAL A 123 -9.05 2.25 -12.17
C VAL A 123 -9.55 3.67 -12.38
N VAL A 124 -10.23 3.91 -13.50
CA VAL A 124 -10.83 5.23 -13.79
C VAL A 124 -11.96 5.54 -12.81
N ARG A 125 -12.82 4.57 -12.50
CA ARG A 125 -13.97 4.78 -11.60
C ARG A 125 -13.56 5.07 -10.16
N LEU A 126 -12.44 4.49 -9.72
CA LEU A 126 -11.84 4.73 -8.41
C LEU A 126 -10.99 6.01 -8.33
N ASN A 127 -10.68 6.64 -9.48
CA ASN A 127 -9.77 7.78 -9.57
C ASN A 127 -8.38 7.50 -8.96
N ASP A 128 -7.88 6.28 -9.17
CA ASP A 128 -6.63 5.82 -8.55
C ASP A 128 -5.42 6.65 -8.96
N LEU A 129 -5.29 6.96 -10.26
CA LEU A 129 -4.11 7.64 -10.79
C LEU A 129 -3.96 9.07 -10.24
N PRO A 130 -4.98 9.95 -10.30
CA PRO A 130 -4.91 11.26 -9.65
C PRO A 130 -4.62 11.15 -8.15
N LEU A 131 -5.25 10.21 -7.45
CA LEU A 131 -5.05 10.01 -6.03
C LEU A 131 -3.60 9.63 -5.69
N TYR A 132 -3.03 8.65 -6.40
CA TYR A 132 -1.64 8.24 -6.17
C TYR A 132 -0.64 9.33 -6.52
N MET A 133 -0.90 10.13 -7.57
CA MET A 133 -0.07 11.30 -7.88
C MET A 133 -0.05 12.31 -6.74
N GLN A 134 -1.21 12.62 -6.16
CA GLN A 134 -1.32 13.53 -5.01
C GLN A 134 -0.61 12.96 -3.78
N ILE A 135 -0.78 11.66 -3.50
CA ILE A 135 -0.06 11.00 -2.40
C ILE A 135 1.45 11.10 -2.60
N SER A 136 1.96 10.82 -3.80
CA SER A 136 3.39 10.93 -4.09
C SER A 136 3.91 12.36 -3.96
N GLN A 137 3.13 13.37 -4.35
CA GLN A 137 3.48 14.78 -4.19
C GLN A 137 3.56 15.20 -2.72
N ILE A 138 2.62 14.75 -1.89
CA ILE A 138 2.61 15.03 -0.45
C ILE A 138 3.79 14.35 0.26
N VAL A 139 4.04 13.08 -0.07
CA VAL A 139 5.07 12.26 0.56
C VAL A 139 6.48 12.60 0.08
N GLY A 140 6.62 13.04 -1.18
CA GLY A 140 7.93 13.21 -1.82
C GLY A 140 8.60 11.89 -2.23
N GLY A 141 7.80 10.84 -2.43
CA GLY A 141 8.26 9.51 -2.81
C GLY A 141 8.16 9.23 -4.32
N ILE A 142 8.63 8.05 -4.73
CA ILE A 142 8.53 7.62 -6.14
C ILE A 142 7.09 7.15 -6.44
N THR A 143 6.48 7.72 -7.49
CA THR A 143 5.10 7.38 -7.89
C THR A 143 4.90 5.90 -8.19
N SER A 144 5.83 5.27 -8.90
CA SER A 144 5.73 3.83 -9.20
C SER A 144 5.67 2.96 -7.95
N ARG A 145 6.35 3.36 -6.87
CA ARG A 145 6.33 2.66 -5.57
C ARG A 145 5.03 2.92 -4.83
N THR A 146 4.57 4.17 -4.85
CA THR A 146 3.29 4.56 -4.24
C THR A 146 2.12 3.75 -4.81
N MET A 147 2.09 3.53 -6.14
CA MET A 147 1.04 2.77 -6.83
C MET A 147 1.08 1.26 -6.53
N MET A 148 2.24 0.73 -6.10
CA MET A 148 2.39 -0.69 -5.71
C MET A 148 1.95 -0.95 -4.26
N GLY A 149 1.50 0.08 -3.54
CA GLY A 149 1.09 -0.01 -2.13
C GLY A 149 2.20 0.41 -1.17
N GLY A 150 2.17 -0.12 0.05
CA GLY A 150 3.23 0.08 1.04
C GLY A 150 3.14 1.41 1.80
N ARG A 151 2.25 1.49 2.79
CA ARG A 151 2.09 2.69 3.63
C ARG A 151 3.36 3.06 4.43
N ALA A 152 4.15 2.06 4.82
CA ALA A 152 5.38 2.26 5.58
C ALA A 152 6.44 3.02 4.76
N GLU A 153 6.70 2.59 3.52
CA GLU A 153 7.66 3.26 2.61
C GLU A 153 7.25 4.71 2.36
N ARG A 154 5.94 4.98 2.24
CA ARG A 154 5.43 6.35 2.10
C ARG A 154 5.72 7.20 3.35
N ASN A 155 5.46 6.68 4.54
CA ASN A 155 5.77 7.41 5.78
C ASN A 155 7.28 7.63 5.96
N GLU A 156 8.10 6.66 5.55
CA GLU A 156 9.57 6.78 5.56
C GLU A 156 10.02 7.97 4.70
N TYR A 157 9.59 8.05 3.43
CA TYR A 157 9.92 9.19 2.57
C TYR A 157 9.46 10.52 3.15
N LEU A 158 8.25 10.59 3.70
CA LEU A 158 7.71 11.80 4.31
C LEU A 158 8.61 12.29 5.46
N LEU A 159 9.04 11.37 6.33
CA LEU A 159 9.92 11.69 7.46
C LEU A 159 11.33 12.06 7.00
N LEU A 160 11.90 11.35 6.02
CA LEU A 160 13.22 11.69 5.48
C LEU A 160 13.29 13.13 4.97
N HIS A 161 12.28 13.56 4.20
CA HIS A 161 12.19 14.95 3.74
C HIS A 161 12.00 15.94 4.89
N ALA A 162 11.28 15.55 5.94
CA ALA A 162 11.01 16.41 7.08
C ALA A 162 12.25 16.61 7.97
N PHE A 163 13.04 15.56 8.18
CA PHE A 163 14.30 15.61 8.93
C PHE A 163 15.39 16.36 8.18
N GLU A 164 15.53 16.14 6.87
CA GLU A 164 16.46 16.90 6.02
C GLU A 164 16.16 18.41 6.08
N LYS A 165 14.88 18.80 5.97
CA LYS A 165 14.47 20.21 6.11
C LYS A 165 14.70 20.79 7.50
N ALA A 166 14.84 19.95 8.52
CA ALA A 166 15.12 20.34 9.89
C ALA A 166 16.62 20.27 10.23
N ASP A 167 17.49 20.02 9.24
CA ASP A 167 18.94 19.84 9.41
C ASP A 167 19.29 18.72 10.42
N LEU A 168 18.48 17.66 10.41
CA LEU A 168 18.64 16.48 11.26
C LEU A 168 19.06 15.27 10.42
N ILE A 169 20.03 14.52 10.95
CA ILE A 169 20.51 13.30 10.30
C ILE A 169 19.48 12.19 10.50
N ALA A 170 18.97 11.66 9.38
CA ALA A 170 18.09 10.51 9.38
C ALA A 170 18.87 9.21 9.67
N PRO A 171 18.22 8.19 10.29
CA PRO A 171 18.86 6.90 10.53
C PRO A 171 19.20 6.18 9.23
N ASP A 172 20.30 5.44 9.25
CA ASP A 172 20.68 4.58 8.14
C ASP A 172 19.65 3.47 7.92
N LYS A 173 19.52 3.06 6.65
CA LYS A 173 18.61 1.98 6.29
C LYS A 173 19.11 0.66 6.88
N TYR A 174 18.34 0.10 7.80
CA TYR A 174 18.65 -1.19 8.43
C TYR A 174 18.95 -2.27 7.40
N SER A 175 20.14 -2.87 7.49
CA SER A 175 20.51 -3.97 6.62
C SER A 175 19.77 -5.26 7.02
N ALA A 176 19.55 -6.16 6.06
CA ALA A 176 18.94 -7.47 6.35
C ALA A 176 19.78 -8.30 7.35
N PHE A 177 21.09 -8.02 7.43
CA PHE A 177 22.02 -8.66 8.37
C PHE A 177 21.84 -8.14 9.79
N GLU A 178 21.68 -6.83 9.98
CA GLU A 178 21.40 -6.22 11.28
C GLU A 178 20.02 -6.61 11.81
N ASN A 179 19.02 -6.70 10.93
CA ASN A 179 17.70 -7.23 11.28
C ASN A 179 17.76 -8.68 11.78
N LYS A 180 18.67 -9.49 11.26
CA LYS A 180 18.88 -10.87 11.70
C LYS A 180 19.57 -10.90 13.07
N LYS A 181 20.58 -10.05 13.27
CA LYS A 181 21.34 -9.92 14.51
C LYS A 181 20.48 -9.37 15.67
N GLN A 182 19.62 -8.38 15.41
CA GLN A 182 18.66 -7.85 16.39
C GLN A 182 17.55 -8.85 16.73
N LYS A 183 17.03 -9.59 15.74
CA LYS A 183 16.08 -10.69 16.02
C LYS A 183 16.73 -11.82 16.84
N GLU A 184 17.99 -12.14 16.58
CA GLU A 184 18.73 -13.14 17.36
C GLU A 184 19.08 -12.65 18.77
N GLN A 185 19.25 -11.34 18.98
CA GLN A 185 19.44 -10.74 20.31
C GLN A 185 18.12 -10.70 21.10
N GLN A 186 17.01 -10.28 20.50
CA GLN A 186 15.68 -10.28 21.15
C GLN A 186 15.22 -11.69 21.54
N VAL A 187 15.50 -12.71 20.72
CA VAL A 187 15.16 -14.12 21.03
C VAL A 187 16.04 -14.72 22.16
N LYS A 188 17.20 -14.11 22.46
CA LYS A 188 18.04 -14.54 23.59
C LYS A 188 17.63 -13.93 24.92
N GLU A 189 17.03 -12.74 24.90
CA GLU A 189 16.52 -12.07 26.11
C GLU A 189 15.10 -12.53 26.47
N GLU A 190 14.25 -12.80 25.46
CA GLU A 190 12.95 -13.45 25.66
C GLU A 190 13.07 -14.94 25.34
N GLY A 191 13.31 -15.75 26.36
CA GLY A 191 13.48 -17.20 26.24
C GLY A 191 12.45 -17.87 25.34
N ASP A 192 12.94 -18.49 24.27
CA ASP A 192 12.41 -19.59 23.44
C ASP A 192 10.88 -19.74 23.23
N GLU A 193 10.10 -18.67 23.29
CA GLU A 193 8.71 -18.66 22.86
C GLU A 193 8.59 -17.82 21.58
N LYS A 194 8.73 -18.48 20.42
CA LYS A 194 8.29 -17.95 19.12
C LYS A 194 6.76 -17.74 19.10
N LYS A 195 6.26 -16.76 19.84
CA LYS A 195 4.88 -16.29 19.77
C LYS A 195 4.76 -15.27 18.64
N THR A 196 4.73 -15.81 17.42
CA THR A 196 4.34 -15.04 16.24
C THR A 196 2.93 -14.49 16.44
N GLY A 197 2.81 -13.18 16.68
CA GLY A 197 1.52 -12.48 16.72
C GLY A 197 1.07 -11.89 18.06
N LYS A 198 1.89 -11.87 19.12
CA LYS A 198 1.57 -11.06 20.30
C LYS A 198 1.89 -9.58 20.04
N ALA A 199 0.97 -8.69 20.45
CA ALA A 199 1.17 -7.25 20.37
C ALA A 199 2.36 -6.84 21.28
N GLN A 200 3.30 -6.07 20.72
CA GLN A 200 4.50 -5.63 21.43
C GLN A 200 4.22 -4.50 22.43
N TYR A 201 3.07 -3.83 22.33
CA TYR A 201 2.66 -2.73 23.19
C TYR A 201 1.13 -2.67 23.30
N SER A 202 0.65 -1.99 24.33
CA SER A 202 -0.79 -1.81 24.59
C SER A 202 -1.44 -0.89 23.53
N GLY A 203 -2.59 -1.31 23.00
CA GLY A 203 -3.34 -0.57 21.98
C GLY A 203 -4.43 0.35 22.56
N GLY A 204 -5.48 0.61 21.77
CA GLY A 204 -6.63 1.41 22.20
C GLY A 204 -7.50 0.69 23.25
N LEU A 205 -8.08 1.47 24.16
CA LEU A 205 -9.04 0.98 25.16
C LEU A 205 -10.40 0.73 24.51
N VAL A 206 -10.96 -0.46 24.72
CA VAL A 206 -12.33 -0.81 24.34
C VAL A 206 -13.15 -0.97 25.62
N LEU A 207 -14.14 -0.10 25.82
CA LEU A 207 -15.06 -0.21 26.95
C LEU A 207 -15.94 -1.44 26.79
N GLU A 208 -16.32 -2.07 27.90
CA GLU A 208 -17.23 -3.21 27.86
C GLU A 208 -18.62 -2.78 27.36
N PRO A 209 -19.13 -3.40 26.28
CA PRO A 209 -20.39 -2.99 25.70
C PRO A 209 -21.56 -3.47 26.56
N LYS A 210 -22.48 -2.56 26.88
CA LYS A 210 -23.79 -2.91 27.46
C LYS A 210 -24.67 -3.50 26.35
N LYS A 211 -24.79 -4.83 26.31
CA LYS A 211 -25.57 -5.54 25.28
C LYS A 211 -27.07 -5.37 25.56
N GLY A 212 -27.84 -5.06 24.52
CA GLY A 212 -29.29 -4.95 24.62
C GLY A 212 -29.91 -4.26 23.42
N LEU A 213 -31.24 -4.35 23.31
CA LEU A 213 -32.01 -3.55 22.36
C LEU A 213 -32.35 -2.21 23.02
N TYR A 214 -31.83 -1.12 22.45
CA TYR A 214 -32.09 0.23 22.94
C TYR A 214 -33.31 0.81 22.24
N LYS A 215 -34.34 1.16 23.00
CA LYS A 215 -35.55 1.85 22.50
C LYS A 215 -35.43 3.39 22.57
N THR A 216 -34.38 3.89 23.22
CA THR A 216 -34.08 5.32 23.40
C THR A 216 -33.02 5.77 22.40
N LEU A 217 -32.92 7.08 22.19
CA LEU A 217 -31.86 7.68 21.37
C LEU A 217 -30.48 7.38 21.97
N ILE A 218 -29.53 7.02 21.09
CA ILE A 218 -28.13 6.80 21.45
C ILE A 218 -27.30 7.98 20.93
N LEU A 219 -26.61 8.68 21.82
CA LEU A 219 -25.67 9.72 21.45
C LEU A 219 -24.29 9.10 21.22
N LEU A 220 -23.73 9.29 20.01
CA LEU A 220 -22.37 8.90 19.67
C LEU A 220 -21.47 10.14 19.67
N LEU A 221 -20.47 10.14 20.53
CA LEU A 221 -19.42 11.16 20.57
C LEU A 221 -18.11 10.50 20.12
N ASP A 222 -17.40 11.15 19.19
CA ASP A 222 -16.13 10.65 18.65
C ASP A 222 -15.12 11.81 18.51
N PHE A 223 -13.84 11.51 18.65
CA PHE A 223 -12.76 12.48 18.50
C PHE A 223 -12.33 12.58 17.03
N ASN A 224 -12.22 13.81 16.53
CA ASN A 224 -11.72 14.05 15.18
C ASN A 224 -10.21 13.79 15.10
N SER A 225 -9.82 12.62 14.57
CA SER A 225 -8.40 12.25 14.39
C SER A 225 -7.62 12.17 15.71
N LEU A 226 -8.11 11.36 16.65
CA LEU A 226 -7.55 11.19 18.01
C LEU A 226 -6.02 11.12 18.07
N TYR A 227 -5.36 10.17 17.38
CA TYR A 227 -3.91 10.02 17.47
C TYR A 227 -3.11 11.20 16.88
N PRO A 228 -3.41 11.71 15.68
CA PRO A 228 -2.83 12.97 15.20
C PRO A 228 -2.97 14.14 16.18
N SER A 229 -4.12 14.26 16.86
CA SER A 229 -4.35 15.31 17.86
C SER A 229 -3.50 15.11 19.12
N ILE A 230 -3.42 13.87 19.65
CA ILE A 230 -2.56 13.53 20.79
C ILE A 230 -1.09 13.85 20.49
N ILE A 231 -0.61 13.51 19.29
CA ILE A 231 0.78 13.79 18.89
C ILE A 231 1.07 15.29 18.88
N GLN A 232 0.13 16.11 18.39
CA GLN A 232 0.26 17.57 18.36
C GLN A 232 0.16 18.20 19.76
N GLU A 233 -0.86 17.81 20.54
CA GLU A 233 -1.15 18.38 21.86
C GLU A 233 0.00 18.14 22.85
N TYR A 234 0.58 16.94 22.83
CA TYR A 234 1.65 16.54 23.74
C TYR A 234 3.05 16.63 23.11
N ASN A 235 3.18 17.29 21.95
CA ASN A 235 4.45 17.47 21.22
C ASN A 235 5.28 16.18 21.09
N ILE A 236 4.63 15.06 20.76
CA ILE A 236 5.27 13.73 20.73
C ILE A 236 6.12 13.61 19.46
N CYS A 237 7.44 13.59 19.60
CA CYS A 237 8.37 13.51 18.48
C CYS A 237 9.67 12.79 18.88
N TYR A 238 10.37 12.25 17.89
CA TYR A 238 11.72 11.70 18.08
C TYR A 238 12.73 12.72 18.62
N THR A 239 12.48 14.02 18.41
CA THR A 239 13.37 15.11 18.85
C THR A 239 13.02 15.64 20.24
N THR A 240 11.84 15.32 20.76
CA THR A 240 11.31 15.86 22.03
C THR A 240 11.30 14.80 23.13
N LEU A 241 11.26 13.52 22.75
CA LEU A 241 11.38 12.40 23.67
C LEU A 241 12.85 12.13 23.98
N VAL A 242 13.20 12.16 25.26
CA VAL A 242 14.53 11.77 25.74
C VAL A 242 14.53 10.26 25.99
N TYR A 243 15.22 9.51 25.13
CA TYR A 243 15.39 8.06 25.30
C TYR A 243 16.71 7.75 26.01
N SER A 244 16.64 7.14 27.19
CA SER A 244 17.79 6.57 27.89
C SER A 244 17.84 5.06 27.63
N LYS A 245 18.93 4.58 27.02
CA LYS A 245 19.12 3.16 26.69
C LYS A 245 19.30 2.26 27.92
N ASP A 246 19.61 2.85 29.08
CA ASP A 246 20.04 2.12 30.28
C ASP A 246 18.95 2.02 31.36
N SER A 247 17.74 2.49 31.06
CA SER A 247 16.64 2.50 32.01
C SER A 247 15.39 1.94 31.35
N ASP A 248 14.83 0.86 31.89
CA ASP A 248 13.47 0.35 31.61
C ASP A 248 12.36 1.35 32.02
N GLU A 249 12.72 2.62 32.19
CA GLU A 249 11.83 3.69 32.60
C GLU A 249 10.91 4.06 31.44
N GLN A 250 9.62 4.07 31.76
CA GLN A 250 8.55 4.46 30.88
C GLN A 250 8.78 5.92 30.43
N LEU A 251 8.92 6.14 29.11
CA LEU A 251 9.07 7.47 28.52
C LEU A 251 7.97 8.41 29.06
N SER A 252 8.38 9.52 29.66
CA SER A 252 7.47 10.55 30.11
C SER A 252 7.05 11.45 28.94
N VAL A 253 5.83 11.98 29.03
CA VAL A 253 5.35 12.97 28.07
C VAL A 253 6.20 14.24 28.23
N PRO A 254 6.71 14.84 27.13
CA PRO A 254 7.50 16.07 27.21
C PRO A 254 6.71 17.16 27.95
N GLN A 255 7.26 17.70 29.04
CA GLN A 255 6.67 18.84 29.74
C GLN A 255 7.26 20.14 29.15
N ASN A 256 6.41 21.00 28.59
CA ASN A 256 6.75 22.34 28.07
C ASN A 256 8.05 22.39 27.25
N THR A 257 8.00 21.92 26.01
CA THR A 257 9.06 22.20 25.03
C THR A 257 8.71 23.50 24.31
N ASP A 258 9.58 24.51 24.37
CA ASP A 258 9.41 25.77 23.62
C ASP A 258 9.48 25.57 22.09
N VAL A 259 10.04 24.44 21.65
CA VAL A 259 10.21 24.10 20.23
C VAL A 259 9.31 22.92 19.85
N GLU A 260 8.45 23.15 18.85
CA GLU A 260 7.61 22.11 18.26
C GLU A 260 8.46 21.09 17.51
N GLY A 261 8.23 19.81 17.79
CA GLY A 261 8.91 18.71 17.11
C GLY A 261 8.56 18.61 15.62
N VAL A 262 9.45 17.96 14.85
CA VAL A 262 9.28 17.76 13.41
C VAL A 262 8.01 16.99 13.08
N LEU A 263 7.70 15.92 13.84
CA LEU A 263 6.54 15.05 13.59
C LEU A 263 5.19 15.77 13.81
N PRO A 264 4.95 16.44 14.96
CA PRO A 264 3.77 17.29 15.16
C PRO A 264 3.53 18.30 14.03
N ARG A 265 4.60 18.97 13.60
CA ARG A 265 4.55 19.97 12.52
C ARG A 265 4.09 19.39 11.19
N GLU A 266 4.63 18.24 10.77
CA GLU A 266 4.22 17.59 9.52
C GLU A 266 2.80 17.03 9.60
N ILE A 267 2.39 16.47 10.75
CA ILE A 267 1.02 16.00 10.97
C ILE A 267 0.03 17.17 10.89
N ARG A 268 0.37 18.33 11.46
CA ARG A 268 -0.48 19.53 11.38
C ARG A 268 -0.79 19.91 9.94
N LYS A 269 0.24 19.97 9.08
CA LYS A 269 0.06 20.25 7.64
C LYS A 269 -0.90 19.26 6.98
N LEU A 270 -0.77 17.96 7.26
CA LEU A 270 -1.66 16.93 6.71
C LEU A 270 -3.10 17.09 7.20
N VAL A 271 -3.29 17.44 8.48
CA VAL A 271 -4.61 17.68 9.06
C VAL A 271 -5.26 18.94 8.47
N GLU A 272 -4.50 20.01 8.25
CA GLU A 272 -4.95 21.23 7.59
C GLU A 272 -5.35 20.97 6.15
N CYS A 273 -4.50 20.33 5.34
CA CYS A 273 -4.84 19.95 3.97
C CYS A 273 -6.12 19.10 3.92
N ARG A 274 -6.30 18.17 4.86
CA ARG A 274 -7.52 17.38 4.97
C ARG A 274 -8.75 18.24 5.30
N ARG A 275 -8.60 19.24 6.18
CA ARG A 275 -9.69 20.17 6.52
C ARG A 275 -10.12 20.99 5.31
N ASP A 276 -9.17 21.46 4.52
CA ASP A 276 -9.42 22.26 3.32
C ASP A 276 -10.15 21.43 2.26
N VAL A 277 -9.71 20.19 2.00
CA VAL A 277 -10.42 19.27 1.10
C VAL A 277 -11.84 19.00 1.60
N LYS A 278 -12.03 18.78 2.92
CA LYS A 278 -13.38 18.62 3.49
C LYS A 278 -14.25 19.86 3.34
N ALA A 279 -13.66 21.07 3.36
CA ALA A 279 -14.39 22.30 3.13
C ALA A 279 -14.86 22.39 1.66
N LEU A 280 -13.97 22.06 0.72
CA LEU A 280 -14.31 22.00 -0.71
C LEU A 280 -15.43 20.98 -1.01
N MET A 281 -15.39 19.81 -0.36
CA MET A 281 -16.45 18.80 -0.51
C MET A 281 -17.82 19.26 0.03
N LYS A 282 -17.86 20.23 0.96
CA LYS A 282 -19.13 20.80 1.43
C LYS A 282 -19.70 21.81 0.44
N THR A 283 -18.84 22.50 -0.31
CA THR A 283 -19.23 23.49 -1.32
C THR A 283 -19.64 22.85 -2.64
N GLU A 284 -19.16 21.66 -2.97
CA GLU A 284 -19.56 20.88 -4.17
C GLU A 284 -20.89 20.12 -4.03
N LYS A 285 -21.74 20.49 -3.07
CA LYS A 285 -23.06 19.87 -2.91
C LYS A 285 -24.08 20.34 -3.93
#